data_AF-A0A7I8ECZ3-F1
#
_entry.id   AF-A0A7I8ECZ3-F1
#
_cell.length_a   1.000
_cell.length_b   1.000
_cell.length_c   1.000
_cell.angle_alpha   90.00
_cell.angle_beta   90.00
_cell.angle_gamma   90.00
#
_symmetry.space_group_name_H-M   'P 1'
#
loop_
_entity.id
_entity.type
_entity.pdbx_description
1 polymer ?
#
loop_
_entity_poly.entity_id
_entity_poly.type
_entity_poly.pdbx_seq_one_letter_code
_entity_poly.pdbx_strand_id
1 'polypeptide(L)'
;MSVVGGAYYMYVGHGHPFSTNGENWNQFGGYFGGVAGVLLSFISILLLVYTIHLQSQQLSDAQDETLKRDLLAHVTKADEEVEHWLQRKLATHNKSEETIEFGDVVWGILEPSCINTKAFEIAVIRLHKLTCLYCEALALYRNNVDPYFIFKYHQQKAQSLLDFLKPHQNLLGQMAGPSLLFCQSHLNARHEA
;
A
#
# COMPACT_ATOMS: atom_id res chain seq x y z
N MET A 1 -27.50 -41.95 26.29
CA MET A 1 -26.72 -43.05 25.69
C MET A 1 -26.29 -42.60 24.31
N SER A 2 -25.01 -42.29 24.12
CA SER A 2 -24.51 -41.69 22.89
C SER A 2 -24.80 -42.58 21.67
N VAL A 3 -25.12 -41.97 20.53
CA VAL A 3 -25.36 -42.67 19.24
C VAL A 3 -24.24 -43.65 18.92
N VAL A 4 -23.01 -43.30 19.31
CA VAL A 4 -21.80 -44.13 19.19
C VAL A 4 -21.92 -45.43 20.01
N GLY A 5 -22.40 -45.36 21.25
CA GLY A 5 -22.60 -46.53 22.10
C GLY A 5 -23.70 -47.47 21.58
N GLY A 6 -24.76 -46.91 21.00
CA GLY A 6 -25.83 -47.70 20.37
C GLY A 6 -25.37 -48.43 19.10
N ALA A 7 -24.60 -47.76 18.24
CA ALA A 7 -24.06 -48.33 17.01
C ALA A 7 -23.03 -49.45 17.28
N TYR A 8 -22.14 -49.27 18.27
CA TYR A 8 -21.17 -50.30 18.66
C TYR A 8 -21.87 -51.59 19.16
N TYR A 9 -22.92 -51.46 19.97
CA TYR A 9 -23.65 -52.62 20.48
C TYR A 9 -24.35 -53.40 19.36
N MET A 10 -24.93 -52.69 18.37
CA MET A 10 -25.57 -53.35 17.22
C MET A 10 -24.56 -54.12 16.34
N TYR A 11 -23.34 -53.61 16.17
CA TYR A 11 -22.38 -54.18 15.23
C TYR A 11 -21.42 -55.21 15.86
N VAL A 12 -21.09 -55.05 17.14
CA VAL A 12 -20.08 -55.87 17.85
C VAL A 12 -20.65 -56.57 19.09
N GLY A 13 -21.64 -55.97 19.74
CA GLY A 13 -22.17 -56.46 21.03
C GLY A 13 -23.35 -57.44 20.93
N HIS A 14 -23.85 -57.73 19.73
CA HIS A 14 -25.03 -58.58 19.58
C HIS A 14 -24.72 -60.02 20.02
N GLY A 15 -25.38 -60.49 21.10
CA GLY A 15 -25.20 -61.83 21.65
C GLY A 15 -24.20 -61.95 22.81
N HIS A 16 -23.52 -60.86 23.20
CA HIS A 16 -22.64 -60.85 24.37
C HIS A 16 -23.28 -60.03 25.52
N PRO A 17 -23.44 -60.61 26.73
CA PRO A 17 -23.95 -59.86 27.87
C PRO A 17 -22.94 -58.77 28.28
N PHE A 18 -23.43 -57.58 28.62
CA PHE A 18 -22.58 -56.55 29.21
C PHE A 18 -21.93 -57.06 30.50
N SER A 19 -20.67 -56.66 30.72
CA SER A 19 -20.00 -56.99 31.99
C SER A 19 -20.77 -56.37 33.16
N THR A 20 -21.16 -57.19 34.12
CA THR A 20 -21.71 -56.76 35.41
C THR A 20 -20.62 -56.40 36.42
N ASN A 21 -19.36 -56.77 36.14
CA ASN A 21 -18.21 -56.41 36.96
C ASN A 21 -17.76 -54.98 36.61
N GLY A 22 -17.79 -54.08 37.60
CA GLY A 22 -17.35 -52.69 37.48
C GLY A 22 -15.85 -52.55 37.18
N GLU A 23 -15.02 -53.54 37.53
CA GLU A 23 -13.58 -53.51 37.26
C GLU A 23 -13.28 -53.58 35.75
N ASN A 24 -14.04 -54.35 34.99
CA ASN A 24 -13.91 -54.42 33.53
C ASN A 24 -14.24 -53.08 32.85
N TRP A 25 -15.24 -52.36 33.37
CA TRP A 25 -15.60 -51.03 32.88
C TRP A 25 -14.54 -49.98 33.23
N ASN A 26 -13.93 -50.09 34.41
CA ASN A 26 -12.82 -49.23 34.81
C ASN A 26 -11.60 -49.44 33.90
N GLN A 27 -11.24 -50.70 33.59
CA GLN A 27 -10.16 -51.04 32.66
C GLN A 27 -10.43 -50.55 31.23
N PHE A 28 -11.66 -50.74 30.72
CA PHE A 28 -12.07 -50.23 29.40
C PHE A 28 -11.99 -48.70 29.33
N GLY A 29 -12.55 -48.01 30.32
CA GLY A 29 -12.50 -46.55 30.41
C GLY A 29 -11.07 -46.02 30.48
N GLY A 30 -10.19 -46.71 31.22
CA GLY A 30 -8.77 -46.39 31.29
C GLY A 30 -8.04 -46.53 29.95
N TYR A 31 -8.27 -47.64 29.23
CA TYR A 31 -7.68 -47.84 27.89
C TYR A 31 -8.22 -46.83 26.87
N PHE A 32 -9.54 -46.68 26.77
CA PHE A 32 -10.16 -45.75 25.83
C PHE A 32 -9.77 -44.30 26.13
N GLY A 33 -9.78 -43.90 27.40
CA GLY A 33 -9.34 -42.57 27.84
C GLY A 33 -7.86 -42.32 27.57
N GLY A 34 -7.00 -43.33 27.74
CA GLY A 34 -5.58 -43.24 27.40
C GLY A 34 -5.34 -43.03 25.91
N VAL A 35 -5.97 -43.84 25.06
CA VAL A 35 -5.84 -43.72 23.59
C VAL A 35 -6.46 -42.42 23.09
N ALA A 36 -7.67 -42.08 23.53
CA ALA A 36 -8.33 -40.83 23.16
C ALA A 36 -7.53 -39.61 23.62
N GLY A 37 -6.94 -39.65 24.83
CA GLY A 37 -6.08 -38.59 25.34
C GLY A 37 -4.87 -38.35 24.43
N VAL A 38 -4.14 -39.41 24.06
CA VAL A 38 -2.99 -39.31 23.15
C VAL A 38 -3.40 -38.79 21.77
N LEU A 39 -4.50 -39.29 21.21
CA LEU A 39 -5.01 -38.82 19.92
C LEU A 39 -5.42 -37.34 19.95
N LEU A 40 -6.12 -36.91 21.01
CA LEU A 40 -6.53 -35.52 21.19
C LEU A 40 -5.33 -34.59 21.41
N SER A 41 -4.31 -35.03 22.15
CA SER A 41 -3.05 -34.28 22.29
C SER A 41 -2.34 -34.14 20.93
N PHE A 42 -2.30 -35.20 20.14
CA PHE A 42 -1.71 -35.15 18.80
C PHE A 42 -2.47 -34.19 17.86
N ILE A 43 -3.81 -34.27 17.84
CA ILE A 43 -4.66 -33.36 17.06
C ILE A 43 -4.46 -31.92 17.54
N SER A 44 -4.39 -31.69 18.85
CA SER A 44 -4.15 -30.36 19.42
C SER A 44 -2.83 -29.77 18.92
N ILE A 45 -1.76 -30.56 18.85
CA ILE A 45 -0.47 -30.12 18.31
C ILE A 45 -0.59 -29.78 16.82
N LEU A 46 -1.26 -30.62 16.01
CA LEU A 46 -1.47 -30.34 14.59
C LEU A 46 -2.25 -29.04 14.37
N LEU A 47 -3.32 -28.82 15.12
CA LEU A 47 -4.11 -27.58 15.06
C LEU A 47 -3.28 -26.36 15.47
N LEU A 48 -2.42 -26.50 16.48
CA LEU A 48 -1.53 -25.42 16.91
C LEU A 48 -0.51 -25.05 15.81
N VAL A 49 0.14 -26.05 15.21
CA VAL A 49 1.09 -25.81 14.10
C VAL A 49 0.38 -25.16 12.91
N TYR A 50 -0.82 -25.63 12.55
CA TYR A 50 -1.61 -25.01 11.49
C TYR A 50 -1.98 -23.56 11.81
N THR A 51 -2.35 -23.29 13.06
CA THR A 51 -2.67 -21.93 13.52
C THR A 51 -1.46 -21.00 13.41
N ILE A 52 -0.28 -21.45 13.82
CA ILE A 52 0.97 -20.67 13.70
C ILE A 52 1.28 -20.37 12.23
N HIS A 53 1.11 -21.35 11.35
CA HIS A 53 1.31 -21.16 9.91
C HIS A 53 0.37 -20.11 9.34
N LEU A 54 -0.92 -20.16 9.69
CA LEU A 54 -1.91 -19.18 9.25
C LEU A 54 -1.60 -17.77 9.79
N GLN A 55 -1.22 -17.68 11.06
CA GLN A 55 -0.80 -16.40 11.67
C GLN A 55 0.42 -15.80 10.98
N SER A 56 1.38 -16.62 10.59
CA SER A 56 2.57 -16.16 9.85
C SER A 56 2.21 -15.59 8.49
N GLN A 57 1.28 -16.22 7.76
CA GLN A 57 0.81 -15.71 6.47
C GLN A 57 0.06 -14.39 6.63
N GLN A 58 -0.88 -14.32 7.58
CA GLN A 58 -1.62 -13.08 7.87
C GLN A 58 -0.70 -11.92 8.26
N LEU A 59 0.37 -12.18 9.00
CA LEU A 59 1.35 -11.16 9.37
C LEU A 59 2.12 -10.65 8.14
N SER A 60 2.49 -11.53 7.21
CA SER A 60 3.13 -11.15 5.95
C SER A 60 2.20 -10.27 5.11
N ASP A 61 0.95 -10.70 4.92
CA ASP A 61 -0.04 -9.96 4.13
C ASP A 61 -0.32 -8.58 4.76
N ALA A 62 -0.42 -8.51 6.09
CA ALA A 62 -0.62 -7.25 6.81
C ALA A 62 0.57 -6.29 6.66
N GLN A 63 1.81 -6.81 6.66
CA GLN A 63 3.00 -5.98 6.42
C GLN A 63 3.00 -5.40 5.00
N ASP A 64 2.67 -6.22 3.99
CA ASP A 64 2.57 -5.79 2.60
C ASP A 64 1.49 -4.72 2.40
N GLU A 65 0.33 -4.88 3.04
CA GLU A 65 -0.72 -3.85 3.02
C GLU A 65 -0.29 -2.54 3.66
N THR A 66 0.39 -2.59 4.82
CA THR A 66 0.92 -1.39 5.49
C THR A 66 1.93 -0.68 4.59
N LEU A 67 2.87 -1.41 3.97
CA LEU A 67 3.84 -0.82 3.05
C LEU A 67 3.14 -0.10 1.88
N LYS A 68 2.13 -0.74 1.27
CA LYS A 68 1.36 -0.14 0.17
C LYS A 68 0.67 1.16 0.61
N ARG A 69 0.08 1.18 1.82
CA ARG A 69 -0.57 2.36 2.38
C ARG A 69 0.41 3.48 2.67
N ASP A 70 1.56 3.16 3.26
CA ASP A 70 2.61 4.15 3.58
C ASP A 70 3.19 4.79 2.32
N LEU A 71 3.46 3.98 1.29
CA LEU A 71 3.94 4.48 0.01
C LEU A 71 2.89 5.35 -0.70
N LEU A 72 1.61 4.95 -0.67
CA LEU A 72 0.54 5.77 -1.22
C LEU A 72 0.41 7.09 -0.47
N ALA A 73 0.44 7.05 0.87
CA ALA A 73 0.40 8.25 1.69
C ALA A 73 1.58 9.18 1.41
N HIS A 74 2.77 8.63 1.13
CA HIS A 74 3.94 9.41 0.74
C HIS A 74 3.74 10.11 -0.62
N VAL A 75 3.20 9.40 -1.62
CA VAL A 75 2.84 9.99 -2.92
C VAL A 75 1.80 11.09 -2.77
N THR A 76 0.71 10.82 -2.03
CA THR A 76 -0.36 11.79 -1.79
C THR A 76 0.16 13.04 -1.08
N LYS A 77 1.02 12.88 -0.07
CA LYS A 77 1.62 14.02 0.63
C LYS A 77 2.48 14.88 -0.30
N ALA A 78 3.29 14.25 -1.15
CA ALA A 78 4.08 14.99 -2.14
C ALA A 78 3.18 15.72 -3.16
N ASP A 79 2.05 15.10 -3.54
CA ASP A 79 1.04 15.70 -4.40
C ASP A 79 0.34 16.91 -3.75
N GLU A 80 0.00 16.81 -2.47
CA GLU A 80 -0.58 17.89 -1.67
C GLU A 80 0.38 19.07 -1.53
N GLU A 81 1.68 18.82 -1.32
CA GLU A 81 2.69 19.89 -1.27
C GLU A 81 2.79 20.63 -2.62
N VAL A 82 2.66 19.92 -3.74
CA VAL A 82 2.58 20.52 -5.07
C VAL A 82 1.31 21.37 -5.20
N GLU A 83 0.14 20.81 -4.88
CA GLU A 83 -1.15 21.54 -4.98
C GLU A 83 -1.17 22.80 -4.14
N HIS A 84 -0.72 22.70 -2.89
CA HIS A 84 -0.62 23.85 -2.00
C HIS A 84 0.33 24.93 -2.57
N TRP A 85 1.39 24.53 -3.28
CA TRP A 85 2.26 25.49 -3.96
C TRP A 85 1.59 26.14 -5.18
N LEU A 86 0.81 25.36 -5.95
CA LEU A 86 0.07 25.85 -7.12
C LEU A 86 -1.03 26.85 -6.70
N GLN A 87 -1.69 26.65 -5.58
CA GLN A 87 -2.71 27.57 -5.04
C GLN A 87 -2.12 28.88 -4.49
N ARG A 88 -0.79 29.02 -4.45
CA ARG A 88 -0.16 30.23 -3.92
C ARG A 88 -0.41 31.41 -4.85
N LYS A 89 -0.91 32.50 -4.25
CA LYS A 89 -1.17 33.76 -4.94
C LYS A 89 0.12 34.53 -5.20
N LEU A 90 0.31 34.95 -6.45
CA LEU A 90 1.46 35.73 -6.91
C LEU A 90 1.01 37.14 -7.34
N ALA A 91 1.87 38.12 -7.09
CA ALA A 91 1.61 39.51 -7.47
C ALA A 91 1.78 39.69 -8.99
N THR A 92 0.80 40.37 -9.58
CA THR A 92 0.82 40.69 -11.01
C THR A 92 1.77 41.84 -11.31
N HIS A 93 2.17 41.97 -12.58
CA HIS A 93 3.03 43.08 -13.03
C HIS A 93 2.29 44.44 -13.07
N ASN A 94 0.96 44.41 -13.19
CA ASN A 94 0.14 45.61 -13.24
C ASN A 94 -0.12 46.11 -11.81
N LYS A 95 -0.06 47.43 -11.56
CA LYS A 95 -0.18 48.04 -10.22
C LYS A 95 -1.55 47.86 -9.53
N SER A 96 -2.45 47.05 -10.09
CA SER A 96 -3.68 46.61 -9.43
C SER A 96 -3.33 45.58 -8.36
N GLU A 97 -3.97 45.62 -7.19
CA GLU A 97 -3.84 44.63 -6.09
C GLU A 97 -4.35 43.22 -6.47
N GLU A 98 -4.37 42.91 -7.76
CA GLU A 98 -4.85 41.66 -8.31
C GLU A 98 -3.74 40.60 -8.17
N THR A 99 -4.11 39.50 -7.54
CA THR A 99 -3.24 38.35 -7.33
C THR A 99 -3.82 37.17 -8.08
N ILE A 100 -2.95 36.39 -8.69
CA ILE A 100 -3.33 35.22 -9.48
C ILE A 100 -2.74 33.96 -8.84
N GLU A 101 -3.44 32.84 -8.95
CA GLU A 101 -2.90 31.58 -8.47
C GLU A 101 -1.81 31.09 -9.43
N PHE A 102 -0.72 30.59 -8.88
CA PHE A 102 0.37 30.09 -9.71
C PHE A 102 -0.08 28.92 -10.60
N GLY A 103 -1.02 28.10 -10.10
CA GLY A 103 -1.66 27.01 -10.81
C GLY A 103 -2.32 27.46 -12.11
N ASP A 104 -2.93 28.64 -12.16
CA ASP A 104 -3.55 29.16 -13.39
C ASP A 104 -2.52 29.33 -14.51
N VAL A 105 -1.28 29.70 -14.18
CA VAL A 105 -0.20 29.78 -15.16
C VAL A 105 0.38 28.41 -15.49
N VAL A 106 0.55 27.55 -14.49
CA VAL A 106 1.10 26.19 -14.69
C VAL A 106 0.19 25.34 -15.58
N TRP A 107 -1.13 25.48 -15.42
CA TRP A 107 -2.13 24.76 -16.21
C TRP A 107 -2.49 25.45 -17.53
N GLY A 108 -1.83 26.56 -17.88
CA GLY A 108 -2.01 27.26 -19.15
C GLY A 108 -3.31 28.06 -19.26
N ILE A 109 -3.94 28.39 -18.13
CA ILE A 109 -5.12 29.28 -18.07
C ILE A 109 -4.68 30.74 -18.28
N LEU A 110 -3.52 31.12 -17.73
CA LEU A 110 -2.94 32.45 -17.83
C LEU A 110 -1.51 32.41 -18.39
N GLU A 111 -1.12 33.45 -19.14
CA GLU A 111 0.24 33.57 -19.65
C GLU A 111 1.23 33.98 -18.55
N PRO A 112 2.49 33.48 -18.54
CA PRO A 112 3.50 33.88 -17.55
C PRO A 112 3.81 35.37 -17.50
N SER A 113 3.52 36.11 -18.58
CA SER A 113 3.76 37.55 -18.74
C SER A 113 2.98 38.42 -17.73
N CYS A 114 1.90 37.89 -17.14
CA CYS A 114 1.09 38.63 -16.16
C CYS A 114 1.71 38.66 -14.74
N ILE A 115 2.64 37.75 -14.42
CA ILE A 115 3.30 37.68 -13.11
C ILE A 115 4.57 38.52 -13.11
N ASN A 116 4.89 39.13 -11.97
CA ASN A 116 6.23 39.70 -11.75
C ASN A 116 7.35 38.66 -12.02
N THR A 117 8.30 39.00 -12.88
CA THR A 117 9.36 38.07 -13.33
C THR A 117 10.16 37.43 -12.20
N LYS A 118 10.50 38.18 -11.13
CA LYS A 118 11.23 37.62 -9.98
C LYS A 118 10.38 36.65 -9.17
N ALA A 119 9.10 36.98 -8.97
CA ALA A 119 8.16 36.11 -8.26
C ALA A 119 7.92 34.81 -9.04
N PHE A 120 7.80 34.91 -10.37
CA PHE A 120 7.66 33.77 -11.27
C PHE A 120 8.89 32.85 -11.23
N GLU A 121 10.10 33.41 -11.34
CA GLU A 121 11.35 32.63 -11.26
C GLU A 121 11.44 31.82 -9.97
N ILE A 122 11.19 32.46 -8.82
CA ILE A 122 11.18 31.78 -7.51
C ILE A 122 10.09 30.68 -7.46
N ALA A 123 8.91 30.96 -8.01
CA ALA A 123 7.79 30.02 -8.06
C ALA A 123 8.14 28.75 -8.86
N VAL A 124 8.74 28.94 -10.04
CA VAL A 124 9.16 27.87 -10.94
C VAL A 124 10.31 27.04 -10.34
N ILE A 125 11.30 27.68 -9.71
CA ILE A 125 12.40 26.98 -9.02
C ILE A 125 11.86 26.09 -7.89
N ARG A 126 10.91 26.60 -7.09
CA ARG A 126 10.32 25.80 -6.02
C ARG A 126 9.45 24.66 -6.57
N LEU A 127 8.67 24.92 -7.61
CA LEU A 127 7.85 23.89 -8.27
C LEU A 127 8.72 22.76 -8.83
N HIS A 128 9.87 23.08 -9.42
CA HIS A 128 10.81 22.08 -9.90
C HIS A 128 11.24 21.11 -8.78
N LYS A 129 11.63 21.64 -7.62
CA LYS A 129 12.02 20.81 -6.46
C LYS A 129 10.89 19.92 -5.98
N LEU A 130 9.68 20.45 -5.87
CA LEU A 130 8.50 19.68 -5.45
C LEU A 130 8.14 18.59 -6.48
N THR A 131 8.25 18.90 -7.77
CA THR A 131 8.01 17.93 -8.85
C THR A 131 9.02 16.79 -8.83
N CYS A 132 10.30 17.08 -8.52
CA CYS A 132 11.32 16.05 -8.34
C CYS A 132 10.98 15.11 -7.18
N LEU A 133 10.62 15.65 -6.02
CA LEU A 133 10.22 14.86 -4.85
C LEU A 133 8.98 13.99 -5.15
N TYR A 134 8.02 14.55 -5.87
CA TYR A 134 6.82 13.83 -6.28
C TYR A 134 7.13 12.69 -7.27
N CYS A 135 8.00 12.93 -8.26
CA CYS A 135 8.45 11.89 -9.19
C CYS A 135 9.23 10.78 -8.49
N GLU A 136 10.04 11.11 -7.49
CA GLU A 136 10.76 10.14 -6.65
C GLU A 136 9.80 9.30 -5.82
N ALA A 137 8.82 9.91 -5.15
CA ALA A 137 7.79 9.20 -4.41
C ALA A 137 7.00 8.24 -5.33
N LEU A 138 6.68 8.68 -6.55
CA LEU A 138 6.02 7.86 -7.56
C LEU A 138 6.87 6.68 -8.02
N ALA A 139 8.18 6.89 -8.21
CA ALA A 139 9.10 5.82 -8.58
C ALA A 139 9.20 4.76 -7.47
N LEU A 140 9.27 5.19 -6.21
CA LEU A 140 9.25 4.29 -5.06
C LEU A 140 7.95 3.50 -4.97
N TYR A 141 6.80 4.16 -5.14
CA TYR A 141 5.50 3.49 -5.15
C TYR A 141 5.43 2.44 -6.26
N ARG A 142 5.78 2.81 -7.49
CA ARG A 142 5.78 1.88 -8.63
C ARG A 142 6.67 0.68 -8.36
N ASN A 143 7.88 0.87 -7.86
CA ASN A 143 8.83 -0.22 -7.69
C ASN A 143 8.40 -1.27 -6.64
N ASN A 144 7.45 -0.93 -5.77
CA ASN A 144 7.01 -1.80 -4.66
C ASN A 144 5.51 -2.18 -4.75
N VAL A 145 4.74 -1.57 -5.64
CA VAL A 145 3.29 -1.77 -5.75
C VAL A 145 2.89 -1.92 -7.21
N ASP A 146 2.09 -2.95 -7.50
CA ASP A 146 1.52 -3.16 -8.84
C ASP A 146 0.76 -1.89 -9.30
N PRO A 147 1.07 -1.33 -10.48
CA PRO A 147 0.50 -0.05 -10.94
C PRO A 147 -1.01 -0.13 -11.24
N TYR A 148 -1.84 0.12 -10.22
CA TYR A 148 -3.27 0.37 -10.33
C TYR A 148 -3.59 1.72 -11.00
N PHE A 149 -4.89 1.98 -11.26
CA PHE A 149 -5.41 3.23 -11.83
C PHE A 149 -4.88 4.50 -11.13
N ILE A 150 -4.71 4.46 -9.80
CA ILE A 150 -4.22 5.59 -8.99
C ILE A 150 -2.81 6.00 -9.42
N PHE A 151 -1.92 5.04 -9.70
CA PHE A 151 -0.57 5.35 -10.18
C PHE A 151 -0.62 6.13 -11.49
N LYS A 152 -1.46 5.71 -12.44
CA LYS A 152 -1.60 6.39 -13.74
C LYS A 152 -2.11 7.82 -13.60
N TYR A 153 -3.04 8.07 -12.68
CA TYR A 153 -3.51 9.43 -12.39
C TYR A 153 -2.35 10.33 -11.92
N HIS A 154 -1.60 9.87 -10.93
CA HIS A 154 -0.45 10.63 -10.42
C HIS A 154 0.65 10.81 -11.47
N GLN A 155 0.91 9.78 -12.28
CA GLN A 155 1.86 9.81 -13.40
C GLN A 155 1.47 10.87 -14.44
N GLN A 156 0.19 10.96 -14.81
CA GLN A 156 -0.30 11.97 -15.75
C GLN A 156 -0.10 13.39 -15.21
N LYS A 157 -0.43 13.62 -13.94
CA LYS A 157 -0.19 14.92 -13.29
C LYS A 157 1.29 15.28 -13.25
N ALA A 158 2.16 14.34 -12.87
CA ALA A 158 3.61 14.52 -12.87
C ALA A 158 4.12 14.86 -14.28
N GLN A 159 3.60 14.20 -15.32
CA GLN A 159 3.94 14.48 -16.70
C GLN A 159 3.58 15.93 -17.09
N SER A 160 2.37 16.38 -16.77
CA SER A 160 1.94 17.76 -17.04
C SER A 160 2.83 18.80 -16.36
N LEU A 161 3.25 18.55 -15.12
CA LEU A 161 4.19 19.43 -14.40
C LEU A 161 5.57 19.47 -15.08
N LEU A 162 6.10 18.32 -15.52
CA LEU A 162 7.36 18.28 -16.26
C LEU A 162 7.25 19.01 -17.60
N ASP A 163 6.13 18.88 -18.30
CA ASP A 163 5.91 19.55 -19.57
C ASP A 163 5.84 21.08 -19.41
N PHE A 164 5.29 21.57 -18.29
CA PHE A 164 5.40 22.98 -17.92
C PHE A 164 6.84 23.41 -17.58
N LEU A 165 7.60 22.59 -16.85
CA LEU A 165 8.94 22.95 -16.38
C LEU A 165 10.00 22.93 -17.49
N LYS A 166 9.89 22.03 -18.47
CA LYS A 166 10.87 21.85 -19.56
C LYS A 166 11.17 23.15 -20.34
N PRO A 167 10.17 23.92 -20.83
CA PRO A 167 10.43 25.20 -21.50
C PRO A 167 11.13 26.23 -20.60
N HIS A 168 10.97 26.10 -19.28
CA HIS A 168 11.50 27.04 -18.28
C HIS A 168 12.84 26.60 -17.68
N GLN A 169 13.52 25.60 -18.26
CA GLN A 169 14.79 25.08 -17.76
C GLN A 169 15.86 26.15 -17.56
N ASN A 170 15.88 27.19 -18.39
CA ASN A 170 16.82 28.30 -18.29
C ASN A 170 16.71 29.06 -16.95
N LEU A 171 15.56 29.02 -16.28
CA LEU A 171 15.31 29.66 -14.99
C LEU A 171 15.75 28.79 -13.79
N LEU A 172 15.98 27.50 -14.01
CA LEU A 172 16.12 26.50 -12.94
C LEU A 172 17.59 26.21 -12.54
N GLY A 173 18.55 26.83 -13.22
CA GLY A 173 19.99 26.65 -12.99
C GLY A 173 20.58 25.39 -13.66
N GLN A 174 21.88 25.17 -13.47
CA GLN A 174 22.66 24.18 -14.24
C GLN A 174 22.23 22.72 -14.04
N MET A 175 21.69 22.36 -12.86
CA MET A 175 21.29 20.98 -12.55
C MET A 175 19.85 20.62 -12.98
N ALA A 176 19.10 21.59 -13.51
CA ALA A 176 17.70 21.40 -13.86
C ALA A 176 17.45 20.45 -15.04
N GLY A 177 18.33 20.49 -16.05
CA GLY A 177 18.23 19.59 -17.20
C GLY A 177 18.37 18.12 -16.78
N PRO A 178 19.47 17.74 -16.11
CA PRO A 178 19.64 16.39 -15.60
C PRO A 178 18.51 15.92 -14.68
N SER A 179 18.04 16.76 -13.74
CA SER A 179 16.96 16.37 -12.82
C SER A 179 15.61 16.19 -13.52
N LEU A 180 15.27 17.04 -14.49
CA LEU A 180 14.05 16.87 -15.29
C LEU A 180 14.11 15.61 -16.17
N LEU A 181 15.27 15.32 -16.76
CA LEU A 181 15.49 14.08 -17.52
C LEU A 181 15.36 12.84 -16.64
N PHE A 182 15.92 12.90 -15.42
CA PHE A 182 15.80 11.84 -14.43
C PHE A 182 14.35 11.62 -14.00
N CYS A 183 13.59 12.69 -13.74
CA CYS A 183 12.16 12.57 -13.45
C CYS A 183 11.40 11.94 -14.61
N GLN A 184 11.69 12.36 -15.84
CA GLN A 184 11.05 11.81 -17.04
C GLN A 184 11.38 10.32 -17.25
N SER A 185 12.62 9.89 -16.99
CA SER A 185 12.99 8.47 -17.09
C SER A 185 12.28 7.64 -16.01
N HIS A 186 12.16 8.17 -14.79
CA HIS A 186 11.41 7.53 -13.72
C HIS A 186 9.93 7.38 -14.05
N LEU A 187 9.29 8.36 -14.70
CA LEU A 187 7.89 8.21 -15.10
C LEU A 187 7.70 7.21 -16.24
N ASN A 188 8.67 7.11 -17.16
CA ASN A 188 8.56 6.27 -18.37
C ASN A 188 9.05 4.84 -18.19
N ALA A 189 9.85 4.56 -17.16
CA ALA A 189 10.34 3.21 -16.92
C ALA A 189 9.18 2.24 -16.68
N ARG A 190 9.18 1.12 -17.42
CA ARG A 190 8.23 0.04 -17.20
C ARG A 190 8.66 -0.77 -15.98
N HIS A 191 7.69 -1.34 -15.29
CA HIS A 191 7.95 -2.30 -14.22
C HIS A 191 8.70 -3.48 -14.84
N GLU A 192 10.00 -3.61 -14.56
CA GLU A 192 10.74 -4.84 -14.86
C GLU A 192 10.29 -5.86 -13.83
N ALA A 193 9.51 -6.84 -14.32
CA ALA A 193 8.90 -7.90 -13.53
C ALA A 193 9.93 -8.95 -13.07
#